data_AF-A0A524JJ79-F1
#
_entry.id   AF-A0A524JJ79-F1
#
_cell.length_a   1.000
_cell.length_b   1.000
_cell.length_c   1.000
_cell.angle_alpha   90.00
_cell.angle_beta   90.00
_cell.angle_gamma   90.00
#
_symmetry.space_group_name_H-M   'P 1'
#
loop_
_entity.id
_entity.type
_entity.pdbx_description
1 polymer ?
#
loop_
_entity_poly.entity_id
_entity_poly.type
_entity_poly.pdbx_seq_one_letter_code
_entity_poly.pdbx_strand_id
1 'polypeptide(L)'
;YEPSEDALQVEVDTKTIPHTEFLTYVFTDLSSTGATVALDWAKKQIPFKIEFDVSAIVLADIRQKLQGEAGFQRQNWEQAATFAMNNGGDLQEALGWINNAIEGQFFSSKTFNNMAVKAQILQKLGQKDKVLAMVPEMAGMANTNEMNNLGYMLVNMGENDLALKYFKINAKNNPANANVFDSLGEAYKIMGDRKNAIKNLKKSLSLNPPAGVKANSERLLAELGVVI
;
A
#
# COMPACT_ATOMS: atom_id res chain seq x y z
N TYR A 1 -16.41 -19.15 42.65
CA TYR A 1 -16.58 -18.30 41.47
C TYR A 1 -16.02 -16.95 41.85
N GLU A 2 -14.93 -16.54 41.21
CA GLU A 2 -14.22 -15.28 41.47
C GLU A 2 -14.44 -14.40 40.23
N PRO A 3 -15.30 -13.37 40.27
CA PRO A 3 -15.61 -12.56 39.08
C PRO A 3 -14.38 -11.88 38.46
N SER A 4 -13.31 -11.70 39.23
CA SER A 4 -12.04 -11.15 38.74
C SER A 4 -11.27 -12.10 37.81
N GLU A 5 -11.61 -13.38 37.81
CA GLU A 5 -11.00 -14.40 36.96
C GLU A 5 -11.79 -14.63 35.64
N ASP A 6 -12.90 -13.92 35.44
CA ASP A 6 -13.71 -14.05 34.24
C ASP A 6 -13.02 -13.42 33.04
N ALA A 7 -12.63 -14.25 32.07
CA ALA A 7 -12.01 -13.80 30.83
C ALA A 7 -12.99 -13.12 29.87
N LEU A 8 -14.28 -13.47 29.93
CA LEU A 8 -15.33 -12.94 29.08
C LEU A 8 -16.71 -13.18 29.70
N GLN A 9 -17.53 -12.12 29.79
CA GLN A 9 -18.94 -12.20 30.11
C GLN A 9 -19.76 -11.62 28.94
N VAL A 10 -20.65 -12.43 28.38
CA VAL A 10 -21.44 -12.06 27.19
C VAL A 10 -22.88 -12.52 27.35
N GLU A 11 -23.81 -11.65 26.98
CA GLU A 11 -25.20 -12.03 26.77
C GLU A 11 -25.35 -12.65 25.38
N VAL A 12 -26.07 -13.77 25.29
CA VAL A 12 -26.16 -14.60 24.08
C VAL A 12 -27.58 -15.07 23.85
N ASP A 13 -28.01 -14.97 22.59
CA ASP A 13 -29.25 -15.59 22.14
C ASP A 13 -29.00 -17.03 21.72
N THR A 14 -29.65 -17.98 22.38
CA THR A 14 -29.49 -19.40 22.07
C THR A 14 -30.26 -19.78 20.80
N LYS A 15 -29.68 -20.64 19.97
CA LYS A 15 -30.33 -21.25 18.80
C LYS A 15 -30.74 -22.68 19.09
N THR A 16 -31.77 -23.17 18.41
CA THR A 16 -32.14 -24.60 18.46
C THR A 16 -31.37 -25.37 17.40
N ILE A 17 -30.78 -26.50 17.78
CA ILE A 17 -30.02 -27.40 16.91
C ILE A 17 -30.50 -28.86 17.05
N PRO A 18 -30.13 -29.77 16.14
CA PRO A 18 -30.30 -31.21 16.36
C PRO A 18 -29.63 -31.67 17.66
N HIS A 19 -30.15 -32.75 18.25
CA HIS A 19 -29.66 -33.24 19.55
C HIS A 19 -28.19 -33.68 19.48
N THR A 20 -27.36 -33.15 20.38
CA THR A 20 -26.01 -33.63 20.65
C THR A 20 -25.92 -34.15 22.09
N GLU A 21 -25.32 -35.32 22.30
CA GLU A 21 -25.16 -35.90 23.64
C GLU A 21 -23.98 -35.27 24.39
N PHE A 22 -22.91 -34.98 23.66
CA PHE A 22 -21.68 -34.42 24.21
C PHE A 22 -21.61 -32.92 23.98
N LEU A 23 -21.23 -32.18 25.04
CA LEU A 23 -20.90 -30.77 24.92
C LEU A 23 -19.80 -30.60 23.87
N THR A 24 -20.14 -29.90 22.79
CA THR A 24 -19.27 -29.73 21.63
C THR A 24 -18.99 -28.25 21.42
N TYR A 25 -17.71 -27.92 21.22
CA TYR A 25 -17.30 -26.57 20.87
C TYR A 25 -17.12 -26.47 19.36
N VAL A 26 -17.85 -25.55 18.73
CA VAL A 26 -17.83 -25.33 17.29
C VAL A 26 -17.30 -23.93 17.00
N PHE A 27 -16.38 -23.83 16.04
CA PHE A 27 -15.87 -22.56 15.54
C PHE A 27 -16.43 -22.33 14.14
N THR A 28 -17.11 -21.21 13.96
CA THR A 28 -17.75 -20.82 12.70
C THR A 28 -17.39 -19.37 12.36
N ASP A 29 -17.76 -18.91 11.17
CA ASP A 29 -17.53 -17.53 10.73
C ASP A 29 -16.08 -17.04 10.90
N LEU A 30 -15.11 -17.92 10.57
CA LEU A 30 -13.69 -17.62 10.72
C LEU A 30 -13.29 -16.42 9.87
N SER A 31 -12.56 -15.49 10.49
CA SER A 31 -11.96 -14.33 9.84
C SER A 31 -10.52 -14.14 10.33
N SER A 32 -9.78 -13.22 9.71
CA SER A 32 -8.44 -12.85 10.16
C SER A 32 -8.41 -12.18 11.53
N THR A 33 -9.55 -11.71 12.04
CA THR A 33 -9.66 -10.95 13.30
C THR A 33 -10.62 -11.58 14.31
N GLY A 34 -11.13 -12.78 14.07
CA GLY A 34 -12.11 -13.38 14.99
C GLY A 34 -12.84 -14.59 14.45
N ALA A 35 -13.73 -15.11 15.28
CA ALA A 35 -14.59 -16.27 14.99
C ALA A 35 -15.87 -16.20 15.83
N THR A 36 -16.89 -16.94 15.43
CA THR A 36 -18.01 -17.29 16.30
C THR A 36 -17.70 -18.62 16.98
N VAL A 37 -17.62 -18.61 18.31
CA VAL A 37 -17.54 -19.84 19.13
C VAL A 37 -18.95 -20.21 19.54
N ALA A 38 -19.30 -21.48 19.42
CA ALA A 38 -20.60 -21.97 19.83
C ALA A 38 -20.45 -23.21 20.73
N LEU A 39 -21.19 -23.23 21.83
CA LEU A 39 -21.36 -24.41 22.65
C LEU A 39 -22.66 -25.11 22.23
N ASP A 40 -22.51 -26.32 21.70
CA ASP A 40 -23.61 -27.17 21.29
C ASP A 40 -23.83 -28.26 22.35
N TRP A 41 -25.00 -28.27 22.98
CA TRP A 41 -25.38 -29.29 23.95
C TRP A 41 -26.90 -29.54 23.96
N ALA A 42 -27.28 -30.81 23.97
CA ALA A 42 -28.66 -31.24 23.76
C ALA A 42 -29.21 -30.60 22.48
N LYS A 43 -30.28 -29.82 22.56
CA LYS A 43 -30.89 -29.12 21.41
C LYS A 43 -30.54 -27.64 21.35
N LYS A 44 -29.54 -27.18 22.11
CA LYS A 44 -29.18 -25.76 22.22
C LYS A 44 -27.79 -25.50 21.67
N GLN A 45 -27.68 -24.43 20.92
CA GLN A 45 -26.44 -23.80 20.54
C GLN A 45 -26.36 -22.44 21.24
N ILE A 46 -25.22 -22.17 21.87
CA ILE A 46 -24.93 -20.93 22.58
C ILE A 46 -23.77 -20.24 21.87
N PRO A 47 -24.04 -19.41 20.84
CA PRO A 47 -23.01 -18.75 20.06
C PRO A 47 -22.59 -17.42 20.71
N PHE A 48 -21.29 -17.15 20.73
CA PHE A 48 -20.73 -15.84 21.04
C PHE A 48 -19.56 -15.53 20.11
N LYS A 49 -19.36 -14.25 19.83
CA LYS A 49 -18.29 -13.78 18.97
C LYS A 49 -17.04 -13.51 19.79
N ILE A 50 -15.89 -13.96 19.27
CA ILE A 50 -14.57 -13.53 19.73
C ILE A 50 -13.93 -12.70 18.63
N GLU A 51 -13.41 -11.53 18.98
CA GLU A 51 -12.70 -10.63 18.08
C GLU A 51 -11.38 -10.21 18.72
N PHE A 52 -10.36 -10.03 17.88
CA PHE A 52 -9.05 -9.57 18.26
C PHE A 52 -8.72 -8.33 17.46
N ASP A 53 -8.25 -7.29 18.16
CA ASP A 53 -7.60 -6.17 17.50
C ASP A 53 -6.17 -6.59 17.11
N VAL A 54 -6.10 -7.37 16.03
CA VAL A 54 -4.84 -7.90 15.50
C VAL A 54 -3.87 -6.76 15.18
N SER A 55 -4.37 -5.64 14.67
CA SER A 55 -3.56 -4.47 14.38
C SER A 55 -2.92 -3.89 15.64
N ALA A 56 -3.69 -3.70 16.72
CA ALA A 56 -3.15 -3.20 17.98
C ALA A 56 -2.13 -4.17 18.59
N ILE A 57 -2.38 -5.49 18.54
CA ILE A 57 -1.46 -6.51 19.05
C ILE A 57 -0.12 -6.46 18.29
N VAL A 58 -0.18 -6.45 16.95
CA VAL A 58 1.03 -6.40 16.12
C VAL A 58 1.77 -5.08 16.30
N LEU A 59 1.07 -3.95 16.37
CA LEU A 59 1.70 -2.65 16.62
C LEU A 59 2.36 -2.57 18.00
N ALA A 60 1.78 -3.18 19.03
CA ALA A 60 2.39 -3.26 20.36
C ALA A 60 3.69 -4.09 20.33
N ASP A 61 3.69 -5.24 19.67
CA ASP A 61 4.89 -6.08 19.48
C ASP A 61 5.97 -5.36 18.65
N ILE A 62 5.60 -4.68 17.56
CA ILE A 62 6.51 -3.85 16.77
C ILE A 62 7.16 -2.78 17.66
N ARG A 63 6.37 -2.02 18.44
CA ARG A 63 6.89 -0.98 19.35
C ARG A 63 7.90 -1.56 20.34
N GLN A 64 7.60 -2.72 20.92
CA GLN A 64 8.50 -3.40 21.85
C GLN A 64 9.80 -3.83 21.17
N LYS A 65 9.71 -4.46 19.99
CA LYS A 65 10.89 -4.94 19.24
C LYS A 65 11.80 -3.81 18.79
N LEU A 66 11.22 -2.67 18.37
CA LEU A 66 11.99 -1.51 17.94
C LEU A 66 12.80 -0.84 19.07
N GLN A 67 12.56 -1.18 20.34
CA GLN A 67 13.40 -0.74 21.47
C GLN A 67 14.68 -1.58 21.64
N GLY A 68 14.74 -2.76 21.01
CA GLY A 68 15.88 -3.68 21.11
C GLY A 68 16.74 -3.73 19.85
N GLU A 69 17.38 -4.89 19.61
CA GLU A 69 18.25 -5.11 18.45
C GLU A 69 17.56 -4.79 17.11
N ALA A 70 16.28 -5.14 16.99
CA ALA A 70 15.49 -4.87 15.78
C ALA A 70 15.37 -3.37 15.47
N GLY A 71 15.49 -2.51 16.49
CA GLY A 71 15.52 -1.05 16.33
C GLY A 71 16.77 -0.53 15.62
N PHE A 72 17.83 -1.32 15.48
CA PHE A 72 19.07 -0.94 14.79
C PHE A 72 19.07 -1.35 13.30
N GLN A 73 17.94 -1.78 12.76
CA GLN A 73 17.79 -2.11 11.34
C GLN A 73 16.77 -1.17 10.69
N ARG A 74 17.21 -0.41 9.68
CA ARG A 74 16.36 0.51 8.91
C ARG A 74 15.08 -0.13 8.40
N GLN A 75 15.20 -1.34 7.86
CA GLN A 75 14.12 -2.10 7.23
C GLN A 75 12.97 -2.35 8.20
N ASN A 76 13.25 -2.52 9.49
CA ASN A 76 12.22 -2.77 10.49
C ASN A 76 11.37 -1.52 10.74
N TRP A 77 11.97 -0.33 10.71
CA TRP A 77 11.23 0.94 10.78
C TRP A 77 10.40 1.20 9.51
N GLU A 78 10.93 0.85 8.34
CA GLU A 78 10.18 0.93 7.07
C GLU A 78 8.96 -0.01 7.07
N GLN A 79 9.14 -1.24 7.56
CA GLN A 79 8.08 -2.23 7.70
C GLN A 79 7.05 -1.79 8.74
N ALA A 80 7.47 -1.27 9.89
CA ALA A 80 6.60 -0.73 10.92
C ALA A 80 5.71 0.38 10.37
N ALA A 81 6.31 1.37 9.69
CA ALA A 81 5.58 2.49 9.07
C ALA A 81 4.56 2.00 8.04
N THR A 82 4.97 1.06 7.18
CA THR A 82 4.10 0.47 6.15
C THR A 82 2.95 -0.32 6.77
N PHE A 83 3.21 -1.09 7.83
CA PHE A 83 2.19 -1.86 8.52
C PHE A 83 1.16 -0.94 9.17
N ALA A 84 1.58 0.07 9.94
CA ALA A 84 0.68 1.04 10.55
C ALA A 84 -0.18 1.75 9.50
N MET A 85 0.44 2.23 8.41
CA MET A 85 -0.28 2.90 7.31
C MET A 85 -1.37 2.05 6.66
N ASN A 86 -1.16 0.74 6.54
CA ASN A 86 -2.04 -0.17 5.81
C ASN A 86 -3.05 -0.91 6.71
N ASN A 87 -2.81 -0.99 8.02
CA ASN A 87 -3.60 -1.83 8.94
C ASN A 87 -4.31 -1.01 10.03
N GLY A 88 -4.63 0.26 9.76
CA GLY A 88 -5.39 1.10 10.70
C GLY A 88 -4.58 1.60 11.91
N GLY A 89 -3.25 1.62 11.81
CA GLY A 89 -2.39 2.26 12.79
C GLY A 89 -2.41 3.78 12.70
N ASP A 90 -1.84 4.44 13.72
CA ASP A 90 -1.73 5.88 13.76
C ASP A 90 -0.76 6.39 12.68
N LEU A 91 -1.24 7.29 11.81
CA LEU A 91 -0.46 7.80 10.69
C LEU A 91 0.66 8.75 11.11
N GLN A 92 0.56 9.43 12.26
CA GLN A 92 1.64 10.26 12.78
C GLN A 92 2.77 9.41 13.35
N GLU A 93 2.42 8.29 14.00
CA GLU A 93 3.39 7.29 14.44
C GLU A 93 4.09 6.65 13.24
N ALA A 94 3.34 6.23 12.21
CA ALA A 94 3.90 5.73 10.97
C ALA A 94 4.87 6.75 10.33
N LEU A 95 4.50 8.04 10.35
CA LEU A 95 5.35 9.14 9.88
C LEU A 95 6.62 9.27 10.73
N GLY A 96 6.53 9.13 12.05
CA GLY A 96 7.68 9.09 12.95
C GLY A 96 8.64 7.95 12.62
N TRP A 97 8.10 6.74 12.43
CA TRP A 97 8.89 5.56 12.08
C TRP A 97 9.60 5.68 10.73
N ILE A 98 8.92 6.18 9.69
CA ILE A 98 9.58 6.35 8.40
C ILE A 98 10.62 7.48 8.44
N ASN A 99 10.40 8.54 9.22
CA ASN A 99 11.41 9.58 9.42
C ASN A 99 12.67 9.03 10.11
N ASN A 100 12.52 8.13 11.09
CA ASN A 100 13.67 7.45 11.71
C ASN A 100 14.45 6.59 10.70
N ALA A 101 13.78 5.96 9.74
CA ALA A 101 14.45 5.20 8.68
C ALA A 101 15.23 6.11 7.69
N ILE A 102 14.73 7.33 7.46
CA ILE A 102 15.29 8.29 6.48
C ILE A 102 16.44 9.11 7.06
N GLU A 103 16.25 9.67 8.26
CA GLU A 103 17.09 10.71 8.88
C GLU A 103 17.40 10.41 10.36
N GLY A 104 17.24 9.16 10.80
CA GLY A 104 17.50 8.72 12.18
C GLY A 104 18.98 8.49 12.53
N GLN A 105 19.23 7.56 13.46
CA GLN A 105 20.58 7.28 13.98
C GLN A 105 21.45 6.45 13.01
N PHE A 106 22.52 5.82 13.51
CA PHE A 106 23.54 5.06 12.77
C PHE A 106 23.01 4.09 11.69
N PHE A 107 21.80 3.55 11.86
CA PHE A 107 21.19 2.61 10.93
C PHE A 107 20.40 3.26 9.78
N SER A 108 20.14 4.57 9.83
CA SER A 108 19.29 5.26 8.86
C SER A 108 19.96 5.40 7.49
N SER A 109 19.16 5.40 6.44
CA SER A 109 19.64 5.65 5.08
C SER A 109 18.48 6.11 4.22
N LYS A 110 18.58 7.33 3.71
CA LYS A 110 17.62 7.89 2.76
C LYS A 110 17.68 7.13 1.43
N THR A 111 16.53 6.63 0.97
CA THR A 111 16.37 5.94 -0.30
C THR A 111 15.09 6.41 -0.99
N PHE A 112 14.97 6.19 -2.29
CA PHE A 112 13.73 6.52 -3.00
C PHE A 112 12.52 5.81 -2.38
N ASN A 113 12.69 4.53 -2.00
CA ASN A 113 11.60 3.72 -1.45
C ASN A 113 11.05 4.30 -0.13
N ASN A 114 11.91 4.60 0.85
CA ASN A 114 11.41 5.14 2.12
C ASN A 114 10.88 6.57 1.99
N MET A 115 11.39 7.37 1.05
CA MET A 115 10.76 8.64 0.69
C MET A 115 9.37 8.45 0.05
N ALA A 116 9.19 7.41 -0.77
CA ALA A 116 7.88 7.07 -1.35
C ALA A 116 6.88 6.62 -0.27
N VAL A 117 7.30 5.82 0.71
CA VAL A 117 6.46 5.46 1.88
C VAL A 117 6.08 6.72 2.66
N LYS A 118 7.02 7.63 2.93
CA LYS A 118 6.73 8.91 3.58
C LYS A 118 5.74 9.74 2.77
N ALA A 119 5.88 9.80 1.45
CA ALA A 119 4.95 10.49 0.56
C ALA A 119 3.53 9.89 0.64
N GLN A 120 3.39 8.57 0.69
CA GLN A 120 2.09 7.89 0.84
C GLN A 120 1.43 8.20 2.20
N ILE A 121 2.21 8.18 3.28
CA ILE A 121 1.72 8.54 4.63
C ILE A 121 1.24 10.00 4.64
N LEU A 122 2.03 10.92 4.09
CA LEU A 122 1.67 12.33 4.00
C LEU A 122 0.41 12.56 3.15
N GLN A 123 0.23 11.82 2.05
CA GLN A 123 -1.00 11.86 1.25
C GLN A 123 -2.22 11.42 2.07
N LYS A 124 -2.13 10.31 2.81
CA LYS A 124 -3.21 9.85 3.71
C LYS A 124 -3.51 10.84 4.84
N LEU A 125 -2.51 11.62 5.26
CA LEU A 125 -2.65 12.72 6.23
C LEU A 125 -3.17 14.02 5.59
N GLY A 126 -3.45 14.06 4.29
CA GLY A 126 -3.88 15.28 3.58
C GLY A 126 -2.78 16.34 3.39
N GLN A 127 -1.51 16.00 3.65
CA GLN A 127 -0.38 16.93 3.62
C GLN A 127 0.27 16.99 2.24
N LYS A 128 -0.54 17.34 1.22
CA LYS A 128 -0.13 17.38 -0.18
C LYS A 128 1.09 18.26 -0.42
N ASP A 129 1.14 19.46 0.15
CA ASP A 129 2.24 20.41 -0.05
C ASP A 129 3.60 19.84 0.39
N LYS A 130 3.62 19.07 1.47
CA LYS A 130 4.86 18.42 1.95
C LYS A 130 5.34 17.35 0.98
N VAL A 131 4.41 16.62 0.34
CA VAL A 131 4.77 15.64 -0.70
C VAL A 131 5.38 16.36 -1.89
N LEU A 132 4.78 17.47 -2.35
CA LEU A 132 5.31 18.24 -3.48
C LEU A 132 6.68 18.84 -3.21
N ALA A 133 6.95 19.27 -1.98
CA ALA A 133 8.26 19.75 -1.58
C ALA A 133 9.36 18.66 -1.66
N MET A 134 9.01 17.38 -1.50
CA MET A 134 9.95 16.25 -1.58
C MET A 134 10.26 15.83 -3.03
N VAL A 135 9.39 16.16 -3.99
CA VAL A 135 9.48 15.67 -5.38
C VAL A 135 10.83 15.95 -6.05
N PRO A 136 11.44 17.15 -5.93
CA PRO A 136 12.74 17.40 -6.54
C PRO A 136 13.86 16.50 -6.00
N GLU A 137 13.86 16.24 -4.69
CA GLU A 137 14.84 15.37 -4.03
C GLU A 137 14.62 13.90 -4.43
N MET A 138 13.36 13.43 -4.42
CA MET A 138 13.00 12.09 -4.89
C MET A 138 13.44 11.87 -6.34
N ALA A 139 13.17 12.84 -7.23
CA ALA A 139 13.60 12.77 -8.62
C ALA A 139 15.12 12.76 -8.78
N GLY A 140 15.85 13.45 -7.90
CA GLY A 140 17.32 13.50 -7.93
C GLY A 140 18.00 12.17 -7.61
N MET A 141 17.33 11.29 -6.86
CA MET A 141 17.86 9.96 -6.51
C MET A 141 17.20 8.81 -7.27
N ALA A 142 16.13 9.07 -8.03
CA ALA A 142 15.36 8.05 -8.71
C ALA A 142 16.13 7.42 -9.87
N ASN A 143 16.13 6.08 -9.94
CA ASN A 143 16.44 5.36 -11.16
C ASN A 143 15.30 5.45 -12.19
N THR A 144 15.47 4.86 -13.38
CA THR A 144 14.49 4.92 -14.48
C THR A 144 13.09 4.44 -14.09
N ASN A 145 12.98 3.35 -13.32
CA ASN A 145 11.68 2.82 -12.90
C ASN A 145 11.09 3.65 -11.76
N GLU A 146 11.91 4.09 -10.82
CA GLU A 146 11.50 4.98 -9.72
C GLU A 146 11.00 6.34 -10.24
N MET A 147 11.63 6.88 -11.29
CA MET A 147 11.18 8.12 -11.94
C MET A 147 9.82 7.95 -12.60
N ASN A 148 9.54 6.77 -13.19
CA ASN A 148 8.19 6.45 -13.69
C ASN A 148 7.19 6.36 -12.53
N ASN A 149 7.55 5.68 -11.43
CA ASN A 149 6.69 5.58 -10.24
C ASN A 149 6.40 6.96 -9.64
N LEU A 150 7.39 7.87 -9.60
CA LEU A 150 7.22 9.26 -9.19
C LEU A 150 6.22 9.99 -10.10
N GLY A 151 6.33 9.80 -11.42
CA GLY A 151 5.37 10.34 -12.39
C GLY A 151 3.94 9.87 -12.12
N TYR A 152 3.73 8.57 -11.91
CA TYR A 152 2.40 8.03 -11.60
C TYR A 152 1.86 8.48 -10.24
N MET A 153 2.72 8.61 -9.23
CA MET A 153 2.32 9.19 -7.94
C MET A 153 1.77 10.61 -8.14
N LEU A 154 2.43 11.43 -8.96
CA LEU A 154 1.97 12.79 -9.27
C LEU A 154 0.66 12.81 -10.06
N VAL A 155 0.47 11.89 -11.02
CA VAL A 155 -0.82 11.72 -11.72
C VAL A 155 -1.94 11.42 -10.73
N ASN A 156 -1.73 10.49 -9.79
CA ASN A 156 -2.73 10.13 -8.79
C ASN A 156 -3.06 11.29 -7.84
N MET A 157 -2.12 12.21 -7.63
CA MET A 157 -2.32 13.44 -6.85
C MET A 157 -2.99 14.57 -7.65
N GLY A 158 -3.27 14.37 -8.93
CA GLY A 158 -3.79 15.38 -9.86
C GLY A 158 -2.74 16.39 -10.34
N GLU A 159 -1.46 16.17 -10.03
CA GLU A 159 -0.34 17.05 -10.37
C GLU A 159 0.22 16.76 -11.77
N ASN A 160 -0.67 16.90 -12.75
CA ASN A 160 -0.44 16.47 -14.13
C ASN A 160 0.76 17.17 -14.79
N ASP A 161 0.93 18.48 -14.56
CA ASP A 161 2.05 19.22 -15.14
C ASP A 161 3.41 18.77 -14.58
N LEU A 162 3.47 18.51 -13.28
CA LEU A 162 4.66 17.96 -12.63
C LEU A 162 4.92 16.52 -13.08
N ALA A 163 3.88 15.68 -13.13
CA ALA A 163 4.00 14.32 -13.65
C ALA A 163 4.60 14.33 -15.07
N LEU A 164 4.05 15.17 -15.95
CA LEU A 164 4.50 15.28 -17.32
C LEU A 164 5.95 15.77 -17.42
N LYS A 165 6.35 16.72 -16.57
CA LYS A 165 7.76 17.18 -16.46
C LYS A 165 8.69 16.01 -16.18
N TYR A 166 8.38 15.18 -15.19
CA TYR A 166 9.26 14.07 -14.80
C TYR A 166 9.22 12.89 -15.77
N PHE A 167 8.07 12.56 -16.37
CA PHE A 167 8.03 11.59 -17.47
C PHE A 167 8.86 12.04 -18.68
N LYS A 168 8.82 13.33 -19.04
CA LYS A 168 9.66 13.90 -20.11
C LYS A 168 11.14 13.80 -19.78
N ILE A 169 11.54 14.13 -18.55
CA ILE A 169 12.93 13.98 -18.09
C ILE A 169 13.36 12.51 -18.19
N ASN A 170 12.50 11.59 -17.75
CA ASN A 170 12.80 10.15 -17.82
C ASN A 170 13.01 9.69 -19.27
N ALA A 171 12.11 10.08 -20.18
CA ALA A 171 12.17 9.72 -21.60
C ALA A 171 13.40 10.30 -22.30
N LYS A 172 13.78 11.54 -21.93
CA LYS A 172 15.00 12.17 -22.43
C LYS A 172 16.25 11.41 -21.99
N ASN A 173 16.29 10.97 -20.74
CA ASN A 173 17.46 10.28 -20.17
C ASN A 173 17.53 8.80 -20.59
N ASN A 174 16.40 8.20 -20.98
CA ASN A 174 16.29 6.78 -21.32
C ASN A 174 15.69 6.57 -22.72
N PRO A 175 16.33 7.07 -23.80
CA PRO A 175 15.73 7.12 -25.14
C PRO A 175 15.53 5.75 -25.81
N ALA A 176 16.11 4.68 -25.25
CA ALA A 176 15.95 3.30 -25.72
C ALA A 176 14.99 2.46 -24.85
N ASN A 177 14.43 3.03 -23.78
CA ASN A 177 13.53 2.29 -22.89
C ASN A 177 12.07 2.45 -23.32
N ALA A 178 11.48 1.39 -23.88
CA ALA A 178 10.10 1.40 -24.36
C ALA A 178 9.09 1.77 -23.27
N ASN A 179 9.25 1.23 -22.05
CA ASN A 179 8.34 1.47 -20.93
C ASN A 179 8.24 2.96 -20.55
N VAL A 180 9.32 3.71 -20.73
CA VAL A 180 9.34 5.15 -20.43
C VAL A 180 8.52 5.94 -21.46
N PHE A 181 8.56 5.55 -22.73
CA PHE A 181 7.71 6.16 -23.76
C PHE A 181 6.25 5.71 -23.66
N ASP A 182 6.00 4.47 -23.24
CA ASP A 182 4.65 3.98 -22.91
C ASP A 182 4.03 4.84 -21.80
N SER A 183 4.75 4.98 -20.68
CA SER A 183 4.29 5.78 -19.53
C SER A 183 4.10 7.25 -19.88
N LEU A 184 5.01 7.85 -20.66
CA LEU A 184 4.85 9.22 -21.14
C LEU A 184 3.63 9.36 -22.07
N GLY A 185 3.38 8.36 -22.92
CA GLY A 185 2.21 8.32 -23.80
C GLY A 185 0.89 8.21 -23.03
N GLU A 186 0.85 7.36 -22.01
CA GLU A 186 -0.28 7.22 -21.10
C GLU A 186 -0.56 8.52 -20.34
N ALA A 187 0.48 9.17 -19.81
CA ALA A 187 0.36 10.46 -19.15
C ALA A 187 -0.29 11.51 -20.07
N TYR A 188 0.20 11.67 -21.30
CA TYR A 188 -0.41 12.57 -22.28
C TYR A 188 -1.87 12.24 -22.58
N LYS A 189 -2.24 10.96 -22.63
CA LYS A 189 -3.63 10.53 -22.83
C LYS A 189 -4.52 10.96 -21.67
N ILE A 190 -4.07 10.75 -20.43
CA ILE A 190 -4.78 11.18 -19.21
C ILE A 190 -5.01 12.70 -19.24
N MET A 191 -4.04 13.46 -19.76
CA MET A 191 -4.10 14.92 -19.88
C MET A 191 -4.87 15.41 -21.11
N GLY A 192 -5.43 14.51 -21.93
CA GLY A 192 -6.19 14.85 -23.14
C GLY A 192 -5.34 15.25 -24.35
N ASP A 193 -4.01 15.21 -24.25
CA ASP A 193 -3.09 15.50 -25.37
C ASP A 193 -2.94 14.26 -26.27
N ARG A 194 -4.00 13.99 -27.03
CA ARG A 194 -4.08 12.86 -27.96
C ARG A 194 -2.90 12.80 -28.93
N LYS A 195 -2.45 13.95 -29.45
CA LYS A 195 -1.36 14.02 -30.43
C LYS A 195 -0.06 13.48 -29.84
N ASN A 196 0.30 13.93 -28.64
CA ASN A 196 1.54 13.50 -28.00
C ASN A 196 1.41 12.11 -27.39
N ALA A 197 0.23 11.69 -26.95
CA ALA A 197 -0.02 10.32 -26.52
C ALA A 197 0.31 9.32 -27.66
N ILE A 198 -0.31 9.49 -28.84
CA ILE A 198 -0.09 8.61 -30.00
C ILE A 198 1.39 8.59 -30.40
N LYS A 199 2.04 9.76 -30.42
CA LYS A 199 3.47 9.87 -30.76
C LYS A 199 4.35 9.01 -29.85
N ASN A 200 4.14 9.08 -28.53
CA ASN A 200 4.99 8.37 -27.57
C ASN A 200 4.65 6.87 -27.49
N LEU A 201 3.37 6.49 -27.59
CA LEU A 201 2.98 5.07 -27.65
C LEU A 201 3.54 4.38 -28.90
N LYS A 202 3.48 5.04 -30.07
CA LYS A 202 4.15 4.52 -31.29
C LYS A 202 5.67 4.42 -31.13
N LYS A 203 6.28 5.38 -30.43
CA LYS A 203 7.71 5.32 -30.10
C LYS A 203 8.03 4.13 -29.20
N SER A 204 7.23 3.87 -28.16
CA SER A 204 7.33 2.67 -27.31
C SER A 204 7.32 1.40 -28.15
N LEU A 205 6.31 1.22 -29.03
CA LEU A 205 6.19 0.05 -29.89
C LEU A 205 7.38 -0.14 -30.85
N SER A 206 7.96 0.96 -31.35
CA SER A 206 9.14 0.88 -32.23
C SER A 206 10.43 0.40 -31.54
N LEU A 207 10.44 0.35 -30.20
CA LEU A 207 11.59 -0.06 -29.40
C LEU A 207 11.56 -1.55 -29.01
N ASN A 208 10.72 -2.36 -29.67
CA ASN A 208 10.54 -3.79 -29.37
C ASN A 208 10.25 -4.07 -27.88
N PRO A 209 9.16 -3.51 -27.33
CA PRO A 209 8.85 -3.63 -25.91
C PRO A 209 8.59 -5.09 -25.48
N PRO A 210 8.80 -5.41 -24.19
CA PRO A 210 8.26 -6.64 -23.59
C PRO A 210 6.75 -6.74 -23.79
N ALA A 211 6.22 -7.97 -23.77
CA ALA A 211 4.81 -8.24 -24.07
C ALA A 211 3.81 -7.37 -23.28
N GLY A 212 4.06 -7.13 -21.98
CA GLY A 212 3.19 -6.29 -21.16
C GLY A 212 3.16 -4.82 -21.60
N VAL A 213 4.33 -4.24 -21.89
CA VAL A 213 4.44 -2.85 -22.38
C VAL A 213 3.84 -2.72 -23.78
N LYS A 214 4.06 -3.74 -24.64
CA LYS A 214 3.46 -3.81 -25.97
C LYS A 214 1.92 -3.79 -25.87
N ALA A 215 1.35 -4.70 -25.09
CA ALA A 215 -0.09 -4.81 -24.92
C ALA A 215 -0.71 -3.54 -24.33
N ASN A 216 -0.02 -2.88 -23.38
CA ASN A 216 -0.48 -1.60 -22.84
C ASN A 216 -0.51 -0.51 -23.92
N SER A 217 0.60 -0.33 -24.64
CA SER A 217 0.72 0.65 -25.72
C SER A 217 -0.36 0.46 -26.80
N GLU A 218 -0.62 -0.79 -27.20
CA GLU A 218 -1.63 -1.14 -28.20
C GLU A 218 -3.05 -0.85 -27.69
N ARG A 219 -3.38 -1.25 -26.47
CA ARG A 219 -4.67 -0.93 -25.83
C ARG A 219 -4.91 0.58 -25.79
N LEU A 220 -3.91 1.37 -25.34
CA LEU A 220 -4.04 2.81 -25.23
C LEU A 220 -4.18 3.50 -26.60
N LEU A 221 -3.49 3.00 -27.63
CA LEU A 221 -3.64 3.47 -29.01
C LEU A 221 -5.05 3.16 -29.56
N ALA A 222 -5.60 1.98 -29.28
CA ALA A 222 -6.96 1.60 -29.66
C ALA A 222 -8.02 2.48 -28.97
N GLU A 223 -7.87 2.76 -27.67
CA GLU A 223 -8.71 3.72 -26.95
C GLU A 223 -8.63 5.13 -27.54
N LEU A 224 -7.48 5.49 -28.10
CA LEU A 224 -7.28 6.71 -28.88
C LEU A 224 -7.69 6.53 -30.35
N GLY A 225 -8.46 5.52 -30.73
CA GLY A 225 -8.96 5.32 -32.09
C GLY A 225 -7.87 5.20 -33.17
N VAL A 226 -6.68 4.72 -32.82
CA VAL A 226 -5.62 4.38 -33.77
C VAL A 226 -5.72 2.90 -34.11
N VAL A 227 -5.84 2.60 -35.40
CA VAL A 227 -5.73 1.23 -35.92
C VAL A 227 -4.24 0.87 -35.99
N ILE A 228 -3.88 -0.28 -35.42
CA ILE A 228 -2.50 -0.75 -35.24
C ILE A 228 -2.22 -1.90 -36.19
#